data_AF-A0A2K9PT96-F1
#
_entry.id   AF-A0A2K9PT96-F1
#
_cell.length_a   1.000
_cell.length_b   1.000
_cell.length_c   1.000
_cell.angle_alpha   90.00
_cell.angle_beta   90.00
_cell.angle_gamma   90.00
#
_symmetry.space_group_name_H-M   'P 1'
#
loop_
_entity.id
_entity.type
_entity.pdbx_description
1 polymer ?
#
loop_
_entity_poly.entity_id
_entity_poly.type
_entity_poly.pdbx_seq_one_letter_code
_entity_poly.pdbx_strand_id
1 'polypeptide(L)'
;MGIVKDALYKVSNKKLLPIFKKQSIYPYYHIIKDNQVAHIENLYSFKNIEQFLMDVDILINNYKPLNPKDLLDNKIPKNSFLLSFDDGLEEAYSVIYPILKKKNIKAIFFVNPNFIDNKEGLYKHYISIIISSLKGKNFEKSSLDKISNIFSFSYTTTGDFKQKLTKIKFAEREKVNEVLNFLNINITDYLKTHKPYITKEQIAEMIEDGFYFGGHTMTHPPLHQLSHEEQKAEIINSITWLKDNFDIDYSLFAFPFSDKSVSKKLLEELLKYDSNLKVFGNSGLKKDMDTRIIQRFSLENPNKQTEKSIVVENLYKYFNKAIGKYHIKRK
;
A
#
# COMPACT_ATOMS: atom_id res chain seq x y z
N MET A 1 -2.01 10.52 -10.77
CA MET A 1 -0.61 10.37 -11.25
C MET A 1 -0.04 11.78 -11.46
N GLY A 2 1.27 11.94 -11.65
CA GLY A 2 1.80 13.26 -12.04
C GLY A 2 1.44 13.58 -13.50
N ILE A 3 1.22 14.85 -13.83
CA ILE A 3 0.86 15.34 -15.18
C ILE A 3 1.71 14.68 -16.28
N VAL A 4 3.02 14.56 -16.06
CA VAL A 4 3.96 13.93 -17.00
C VAL A 4 3.65 12.44 -17.21
N LYS A 5 3.40 11.69 -16.14
CA LYS A 5 3.07 10.26 -16.24
C LYS A 5 1.74 10.03 -16.97
N ASP A 6 0.76 10.92 -16.77
CA ASP A 6 -0.53 10.82 -17.48
C ASP A 6 -0.39 11.19 -18.96
N ALA A 7 0.45 12.18 -19.30
CA ALA A 7 0.81 12.48 -20.69
C ALA A 7 1.52 11.30 -21.36
N LEU A 8 2.53 10.72 -20.71
CA LEU A 8 3.21 9.51 -21.17
C LEU A 8 2.25 8.33 -21.34
N TYR A 9 1.28 8.18 -20.44
CA TYR A 9 0.26 7.16 -20.57
C TYR A 9 -0.61 7.40 -21.81
N LYS A 10 -1.05 8.62 -22.11
CA LYS A 10 -1.84 8.87 -23.32
C LYS A 10 -1.12 8.45 -24.61
N VAL A 11 0.18 8.72 -24.72
CA VAL A 11 0.97 8.48 -25.94
C VAL A 11 1.66 7.11 -26.01
N SER A 12 1.74 6.36 -24.90
CA SER A 12 2.44 5.07 -24.87
C SER A 12 1.65 3.93 -25.50
N ASN A 13 2.39 2.95 -26.04
CA ASN A 13 1.86 1.75 -26.67
C ASN A 13 2.33 0.50 -25.91
N LYS A 14 1.40 -0.40 -25.56
CA LYS A 14 1.71 -1.66 -24.87
C LYS A 14 2.70 -2.56 -25.64
N LYS A 15 2.73 -2.45 -26.97
CA LYS A 15 3.67 -3.19 -27.84
C LYS A 15 5.15 -2.84 -27.58
N LEU A 16 5.43 -1.77 -26.83
CA LEU A 16 6.79 -1.38 -26.44
C LEU A 16 7.32 -2.16 -25.23
N LEU A 17 6.47 -2.90 -24.49
CA LEU A 17 6.90 -3.64 -23.31
C LEU A 17 8.12 -4.55 -23.57
N PRO A 18 8.22 -5.30 -24.69
CA PRO A 18 9.37 -6.16 -24.96
C PRO A 18 10.72 -5.44 -25.06
N ILE A 19 10.72 -4.12 -25.28
CA ILE A 19 11.94 -3.30 -25.34
C ILE A 19 12.56 -3.14 -23.94
N PHE A 20 11.77 -3.22 -22.88
CA PHE A 20 12.20 -2.91 -21.51
C PHE A 20 12.64 -4.13 -20.67
N LYS A 21 12.96 -5.27 -21.31
CA LYS A 21 13.30 -6.56 -20.69
C LYS A 21 14.66 -6.65 -19.96
N LYS A 22 15.23 -5.53 -19.51
CA LYS A 22 16.55 -5.50 -18.81
C LYS A 22 16.46 -5.03 -17.36
N GLN A 23 15.28 -4.59 -16.91
CA GLN A 23 15.08 -3.98 -15.60
C GLN A 23 14.16 -4.86 -14.76
N SER A 24 14.57 -5.16 -13.53
CA SER A 24 13.66 -5.78 -12.56
C SER A 24 12.66 -4.74 -12.03
N ILE A 25 11.42 -5.17 -11.81
CA ILE A 25 10.29 -4.32 -11.43
C ILE A 25 9.67 -4.79 -10.12
N TYR A 26 9.11 -3.85 -9.37
CA TYR A 26 8.54 -4.11 -8.04
C TYR A 26 7.13 -3.51 -7.95
N PRO A 27 6.12 -4.14 -8.59
CA PRO A 27 4.76 -3.66 -8.50
C PRO A 27 4.12 -3.95 -7.13
N TYR A 28 3.20 -3.07 -6.72
CA TYR A 28 2.41 -3.27 -5.50
C TYR A 28 0.91 -3.01 -5.69
N TYR A 29 0.15 -3.59 -4.76
CA TYR A 29 -1.31 -3.51 -4.62
C TYR A 29 -1.68 -3.43 -3.12
N HIS A 30 -2.92 -3.10 -2.79
CA HIS A 30 -3.44 -3.22 -1.42
C HIS A 30 -4.53 -4.31 -1.36
N ILE A 31 -5.49 -4.26 -2.28
CA ILE A 31 -6.66 -5.16 -2.31
C ILE A 31 -7.00 -5.58 -3.75
N ILE A 32 -7.49 -6.81 -3.90
CA ILE A 32 -8.09 -7.35 -5.13
C ILE A 32 -9.44 -7.97 -4.78
N LYS A 33 -10.52 -7.49 -5.40
CA LYS A 33 -11.87 -7.99 -5.13
C LYS A 33 -12.84 -7.63 -6.25
N ASP A 34 -13.81 -8.49 -6.51
CA ASP A 34 -14.83 -8.23 -7.55
C ASP A 34 -15.86 -7.18 -7.12
N ASN A 35 -16.20 -7.17 -5.83
CA ASN A 35 -17.20 -6.27 -5.27
C ASN A 35 -16.54 -5.16 -4.44
N GLN A 36 -17.19 -4.00 -4.41
CA GLN A 36 -16.82 -2.91 -3.52
C GLN A 36 -17.00 -3.30 -2.05
N VAL A 37 -16.13 -2.79 -1.18
CA VAL A 37 -16.20 -3.00 0.27
C VAL A 37 -16.27 -1.65 0.98
N ALA A 38 -17.14 -1.53 1.98
CA ALA A 38 -17.42 -0.25 2.64
C ALA A 38 -16.18 0.42 3.23
N HIS A 39 -15.20 -0.36 3.70
CA HIS A 39 -13.96 0.15 4.27
C HIS A 39 -12.95 0.70 3.23
N ILE A 40 -13.15 0.47 1.93
CA ILE A 40 -12.25 0.95 0.85
C ILE A 40 -12.96 1.79 -0.22
N GLU A 41 -14.23 1.53 -0.54
CA GLU A 41 -14.90 2.03 -1.77
C GLU A 41 -14.88 3.56 -1.96
N ASN A 42 -14.69 4.33 -0.88
CA ASN A 42 -14.61 5.78 -0.91
C ASN A 42 -13.17 6.34 -0.88
N LEU A 43 -12.14 5.49 -0.84
CA LEU A 43 -10.74 5.88 -0.71
C LEU A 43 -9.99 5.79 -2.04
N TYR A 44 -10.12 4.65 -2.72
CA TYR A 44 -9.47 4.39 -3.99
C TYR A 44 -10.15 3.23 -4.73
N SER A 45 -9.92 3.15 -6.04
CA SER A 45 -10.40 2.05 -6.87
C SER A 45 -9.33 0.98 -7.01
N PHE A 46 -9.76 -0.28 -6.99
CA PHE A 46 -8.89 -1.45 -7.08
C PHE A 46 -9.34 -2.41 -8.18
N LYS A 47 -8.45 -3.34 -8.52
CA LYS A 47 -8.69 -4.36 -9.54
C LYS A 47 -9.59 -5.49 -9.03
N ASN A 48 -10.38 -6.03 -9.93
CA ASN A 48 -11.10 -7.28 -9.71
C ASN A 48 -10.17 -8.50 -9.94
N ILE A 49 -10.67 -9.70 -9.68
CA ILE A 49 -9.87 -10.93 -9.74
C ILE A 49 -9.39 -11.20 -11.17
N GLU A 50 -10.25 -11.01 -12.17
CA GLU A 50 -9.92 -11.20 -13.59
C GLU A 50 -8.76 -10.29 -14.02
N GLN A 51 -8.84 -9.00 -13.70
CA GLN A 51 -7.80 -8.02 -13.99
C GLN A 51 -6.47 -8.37 -13.31
N PHE A 52 -6.51 -8.84 -12.06
CA PHE A 52 -5.30 -9.28 -11.37
C PHE A 52 -4.68 -10.53 -12.00
N LEU A 53 -5.50 -11.52 -12.41
CA LEU A 53 -5.00 -12.69 -13.13
C LEU A 53 -4.32 -12.29 -14.46
N MET A 54 -4.92 -11.37 -15.20
CA MET A 54 -4.31 -10.80 -16.41
C MET A 54 -2.98 -10.11 -16.11
N ASP A 55 -2.89 -9.33 -15.03
CA ASP A 55 -1.63 -8.72 -14.59
C ASP A 55 -0.55 -9.77 -14.35
N VAL A 56 -0.88 -10.81 -13.59
CA VAL A 56 0.06 -11.88 -13.26
C VAL A 56 0.51 -12.62 -14.52
N ASP A 57 -0.39 -12.91 -15.45
CA ASP A 57 -0.03 -13.56 -16.72
C ASP A 57 0.89 -12.67 -17.57
N ILE A 58 0.61 -11.37 -17.64
CA ILE A 58 1.49 -10.40 -18.30
C ILE A 58 2.88 -10.41 -17.66
N LEU A 59 2.95 -10.43 -16.33
CA LEU A 59 4.22 -10.42 -15.59
C LEU A 59 5.02 -11.70 -15.87
N ILE A 60 4.43 -12.88 -15.73
CA ILE A 60 5.08 -14.18 -16.00
C ILE A 60 5.59 -14.25 -17.45
N ASN A 61 4.81 -13.79 -18.41
CA ASN A 61 5.17 -13.85 -19.83
C ASN A 61 6.32 -12.90 -20.21
N ASN A 62 6.63 -11.89 -19.38
CA ASN A 62 7.61 -10.85 -19.71
C ASN A 62 8.79 -10.77 -18.72
N TYR A 63 8.64 -11.31 -17.51
CA TYR A 63 9.58 -11.20 -16.40
C TYR A 63 9.69 -12.53 -15.65
N LYS A 64 10.83 -12.77 -15.00
CA LYS A 64 11.01 -13.92 -14.11
C LYS A 64 10.45 -13.58 -12.71
N PRO A 65 9.67 -14.45 -12.07
CA PRO A 65 9.29 -14.22 -10.68
C PRO A 65 10.55 -14.22 -9.80
N LEU A 66 10.72 -13.18 -8.98
CA LEU A 66 11.79 -13.07 -8.00
C LEU A 66 11.31 -13.65 -6.67
N ASN A 67 12.04 -14.62 -6.14
CA ASN A 67 11.79 -15.10 -4.79
C ASN A 67 12.30 -14.03 -3.78
N PRO A 68 11.51 -13.65 -2.74
CA PRO A 68 11.98 -12.72 -1.73
C PRO A 68 13.29 -13.15 -1.04
N LYS A 69 13.56 -14.46 -0.91
CA LYS A 69 14.83 -14.97 -0.42
C LYS A 69 16.02 -14.51 -1.27
N ASP A 70 15.88 -14.55 -2.58
CA ASP A 70 16.94 -14.09 -3.50
C ASP A 70 17.14 -12.58 -3.40
N LEU A 71 16.09 -11.82 -3.10
CA LEU A 71 16.20 -10.39 -2.83
C LEU A 71 17.01 -10.12 -1.54
N LEU A 72 16.72 -10.87 -0.46
CA LEU A 72 17.46 -10.79 0.80
C LEU A 72 18.93 -11.18 0.62
N ASP A 73 19.20 -12.25 -0.13
CA ASP A 73 20.54 -12.75 -0.48
C ASP A 73 21.29 -11.86 -1.50
N ASN A 74 20.68 -10.78 -1.99
CA ASN A 74 21.19 -9.90 -3.05
C ASN A 74 21.46 -10.62 -4.40
N LYS A 75 20.77 -11.72 -4.67
CA LYS A 75 20.87 -12.54 -5.89
C LYS A 75 19.75 -12.23 -6.88
N ILE A 76 19.57 -10.96 -7.23
CA ILE A 76 18.45 -10.52 -8.07
C ILE A 76 18.71 -10.86 -9.55
N PRO A 77 17.97 -11.79 -10.18
CA PRO A 77 18.14 -12.07 -11.59
C PRO A 77 17.72 -10.86 -12.42
N LYS A 78 18.37 -10.67 -13.58
CA LYS A 78 17.95 -9.65 -14.54
C LYS A 78 16.53 -9.95 -15.01
N ASN A 79 15.77 -8.88 -15.25
CA ASN A 79 14.42 -8.96 -15.80
C ASN A 79 13.45 -9.75 -14.91
N SER A 80 13.47 -9.46 -13.61
CA SER A 80 12.58 -10.12 -12.64
C SER A 80 11.46 -9.21 -12.17
N PHE A 81 10.39 -9.79 -11.63
CA PHE A 81 9.35 -9.05 -10.93
C PHE A 81 9.16 -9.59 -9.51
N LEU A 82 8.87 -8.71 -8.56
CA LEU A 82 8.45 -9.09 -7.22
C LEU A 82 7.17 -8.36 -6.85
N LEU A 83 6.12 -9.13 -6.57
CA LEU A 83 4.86 -8.60 -6.10
C LEU A 83 4.95 -8.27 -4.61
N SER A 84 4.24 -7.22 -4.25
CA SER A 84 4.05 -6.87 -2.84
C SER A 84 2.66 -6.30 -2.58
N PHE A 85 2.18 -6.47 -1.36
CA PHE A 85 0.83 -6.10 -0.96
C PHE A 85 0.90 -5.35 0.36
N ASP A 86 0.24 -4.20 0.45
CA ASP A 86 0.31 -3.32 1.63
C ASP A 86 -0.98 -3.44 2.48
N ASP A 87 -1.00 -2.80 3.65
CA ASP A 87 -2.12 -2.65 4.61
C ASP A 87 -2.59 -3.90 5.37
N GLY A 88 -2.22 -5.11 4.95
CA GLY A 88 -2.64 -6.35 5.64
C GLY A 88 -4.15 -6.62 5.58
N LEU A 89 -4.80 -6.20 4.49
CA LEU A 89 -6.23 -6.45 4.24
C LEU A 89 -6.53 -7.94 4.03
N GLU A 90 -7.72 -8.38 4.39
CA GLU A 90 -8.12 -9.80 4.38
C GLU A 90 -8.06 -10.45 2.99
N GLU A 91 -8.22 -9.68 1.92
CA GLU A 91 -8.06 -10.17 0.55
C GLU A 91 -6.63 -10.61 0.22
N ALA A 92 -5.63 -10.18 1.00
CA ALA A 92 -4.28 -10.72 0.93
C ALA A 92 -4.28 -12.24 1.13
N TYR A 93 -5.06 -12.73 2.10
CA TYR A 93 -5.21 -14.15 2.39
C TYR A 93 -6.30 -14.80 1.54
N SER A 94 -7.52 -14.25 1.54
CA SER A 94 -8.69 -14.92 0.96
C SER A 94 -8.71 -14.93 -0.58
N VAL A 95 -7.97 -14.03 -1.24
CA VAL A 95 -7.98 -13.89 -2.71
C VAL A 95 -6.57 -14.00 -3.29
N ILE A 96 -5.63 -13.18 -2.83
CA ILE A 96 -4.31 -13.03 -3.46
C ILE A 96 -3.44 -14.25 -3.20
N TYR A 97 -3.30 -14.67 -1.94
CA TYR A 97 -2.51 -15.84 -1.53
C TYR A 97 -2.82 -17.11 -2.32
N PRO A 98 -4.08 -17.60 -2.44
CA PRO A 98 -4.37 -18.82 -3.19
C PRO A 98 -4.06 -18.69 -4.69
N ILE A 99 -4.25 -17.51 -5.28
CA ILE A 99 -3.89 -17.25 -6.70
C ILE A 99 -2.37 -17.38 -6.89
N LEU A 100 -1.59 -16.73 -6.01
CA LEU A 100 -0.13 -16.75 -6.11
C LEU A 100 0.45 -18.14 -5.80
N LYS A 101 -0.10 -18.84 -4.80
CA LYS A 101 0.24 -20.23 -4.46
C LYS A 101 0.05 -21.14 -5.67
N LYS A 102 -1.13 -21.08 -6.32
CA LYS A 102 -1.44 -21.88 -7.52
C LYS A 102 -0.50 -21.58 -8.70
N LYS A 103 -0.03 -20.34 -8.83
CA LYS A 103 0.93 -19.92 -9.87
C LYS A 103 2.39 -20.11 -9.48
N ASN A 104 2.68 -20.65 -8.29
CA ASN A 104 4.03 -20.80 -7.73
C ASN A 104 4.82 -19.47 -7.71
N ILE A 105 4.16 -18.38 -7.34
CA ILE A 105 4.77 -17.06 -7.19
C ILE A 105 4.82 -16.71 -5.71
N LYS A 106 6.00 -16.35 -5.21
CA LYS A 106 6.17 -15.79 -3.87
C LYS A 106 6.11 -14.26 -3.92
N ALA A 107 5.65 -13.66 -2.83
CA ALA A 107 5.44 -12.22 -2.70
C ALA A 107 5.76 -11.76 -1.27
N ILE A 108 5.79 -10.44 -1.07
CA ILE A 108 5.95 -9.81 0.26
C ILE A 108 4.64 -9.12 0.66
N PHE A 109 4.13 -9.38 1.86
CA PHE A 109 2.97 -8.74 2.44
C PHE A 109 3.40 -7.80 3.57
N PHE A 110 3.07 -6.52 3.46
CA PHE A 110 3.38 -5.51 4.47
C PHE A 110 2.15 -5.27 5.34
N VAL A 111 2.32 -5.42 6.65
CA VAL A 111 1.20 -5.43 7.61
C VAL A 111 1.37 -4.37 8.69
N ASN A 112 0.24 -3.95 9.26
CA ASN A 112 0.18 -3.08 10.41
C ASN A 112 -0.23 -3.90 11.64
N PRO A 113 0.69 -4.19 12.58
CA PRO A 113 0.41 -5.03 13.75
C PRO A 113 -0.85 -4.67 14.54
N ASN A 114 -1.18 -3.39 14.69
CA ASN A 114 -2.39 -2.98 15.44
C ASN A 114 -3.70 -3.40 14.77
N PHE A 115 -3.70 -3.63 13.46
CA PHE A 115 -4.92 -3.98 12.72
C PHE A 115 -5.11 -5.49 12.57
N ILE A 116 -4.05 -6.27 12.82
CA ILE A 116 -4.10 -7.73 12.81
C ILE A 116 -5.10 -8.23 13.86
N ASP A 117 -5.79 -9.32 13.52
CA ASP A 117 -6.89 -9.91 14.30
C ASP A 117 -8.11 -9.00 14.46
N ASN A 118 -8.20 -7.92 13.67
CA ASN A 118 -9.37 -7.04 13.60
C ASN A 118 -9.76 -6.40 14.94
N LYS A 119 -8.78 -6.16 15.83
CA LYS A 119 -9.02 -5.49 17.11
C LYS A 119 -9.22 -3.98 16.94
N GLU A 120 -8.46 -3.41 16.02
CA GLU A 120 -8.52 -2.01 15.61
C GLU A 120 -8.43 -1.93 14.08
N GLY A 121 -8.56 -0.73 13.53
CA GLY A 121 -8.47 -0.49 12.11
C GLY A 121 -8.03 0.92 11.77
N LEU A 122 -7.58 1.08 10.54
CA LEU A 122 -7.13 2.35 9.98
C LEU A 122 -8.28 3.36 10.00
N TYR A 123 -8.04 4.54 10.56
CA TYR A 123 -9.05 5.62 10.63
C TYR A 123 -9.60 6.02 9.24
N LYS A 124 -8.82 5.88 8.16
CA LYS A 124 -9.30 6.08 6.78
C LYS A 124 -10.37 5.05 6.38
N HIS A 125 -10.25 3.81 6.84
CA HIS A 125 -11.27 2.79 6.62
C HIS A 125 -12.56 3.15 7.34
N TYR A 126 -12.47 3.69 8.55
CA TYR A 126 -13.63 4.18 9.30
C TYR A 126 -14.30 5.36 8.60
N ILE A 127 -13.52 6.28 8.04
CA ILE A 127 -14.03 7.36 7.17
C ILE A 127 -14.79 6.79 5.98
N SER A 128 -14.26 5.76 5.31
CA SER A 128 -14.96 5.12 4.20
C SER A 128 -16.29 4.50 4.64
N ILE A 129 -16.29 3.77 5.78
CA ILE A 129 -17.50 3.17 6.36
C ILE A 129 -18.55 4.25 6.70
N ILE A 130 -18.12 5.37 7.27
CA ILE A 130 -19.00 6.52 7.55
C ILE A 130 -19.66 7.02 6.26
N ILE A 131 -18.89 7.22 5.19
CA ILE A 131 -19.41 7.69 3.90
C ILE A 131 -20.39 6.67 3.31
N SER A 132 -20.09 5.38 3.39
CA SER A 132 -20.98 4.29 2.95
C SER A 132 -22.28 4.26 3.75
N SER A 133 -22.23 4.46 5.07
CA SER A 133 -23.42 4.55 5.93
C SER A 133 -24.29 5.75 5.58
N LEU A 134 -23.68 6.92 5.34
CA LEU A 134 -24.39 8.13 4.92
C LEU A 134 -25.09 7.97 3.56
N LYS A 135 -24.55 7.15 2.66
CA LYS A 135 -25.21 6.81 1.38
C LYS A 135 -26.56 6.14 1.61
N GLY A 136 -26.64 5.21 2.57
CA GLY A 136 -27.90 4.56 2.96
C GLY A 136 -28.93 5.53 3.58
N LYS A 137 -28.45 6.65 4.13
CA LYS A 137 -29.29 7.73 4.69
C LYS A 137 -29.49 8.90 3.71
N ASN A 138 -29.23 8.70 2.42
CA ASN A 138 -29.35 9.73 1.37
C ASN A 138 -28.59 11.04 1.65
N PHE A 139 -27.48 10.97 2.41
CA PHE A 139 -26.67 12.14 2.79
C PHE A 139 -27.49 13.27 3.42
N GLU A 140 -28.37 12.93 4.37
CA GLU A 140 -29.21 13.90 5.09
C GLU A 140 -28.42 15.12 5.58
N LYS A 141 -28.91 16.32 5.28
CA LYS A 141 -28.23 17.59 5.55
C LYS A 141 -27.87 17.77 7.04
N SER A 142 -28.76 17.39 7.94
CA SER A 142 -28.55 17.46 9.39
C SER A 142 -27.30 16.67 9.83
N SER A 143 -27.10 15.49 9.24
CA SER A 143 -25.95 14.63 9.49
C SER A 143 -24.67 15.24 8.92
N LEU A 144 -24.72 15.78 7.71
CA LEU A 144 -23.57 16.43 7.08
C LEU A 144 -23.13 17.67 7.87
N ASP A 145 -24.08 18.53 8.26
CA ASP A 145 -23.82 19.76 9.03
C ASP A 145 -23.16 19.43 10.39
N LYS A 146 -23.64 18.40 11.08
CA LYS A 146 -23.04 17.97 12.35
C LYS A 146 -21.62 17.43 12.18
N ILE A 147 -21.39 16.59 11.17
CA ILE A 147 -20.05 16.04 10.89
C ILE A 147 -19.08 17.14 10.46
N SER A 148 -19.52 18.07 9.61
CA SER A 148 -18.69 19.19 9.17
C SER A 148 -18.31 20.12 10.33
N ASN A 149 -19.21 20.28 11.32
CA ASN A 149 -18.92 21.02 12.55
C ASN A 149 -17.86 20.31 13.41
N ILE A 150 -17.95 18.98 13.61
CA ILE A 150 -16.96 18.18 14.36
C ILE A 150 -15.55 18.38 13.78
N PHE A 151 -15.42 18.33 12.45
CA PHE A 151 -14.14 18.54 11.76
C PHE A 151 -13.82 20.00 11.41
N SER A 152 -14.69 20.94 11.76
CA SER A 152 -14.52 22.37 11.52
C SER A 152 -14.24 22.73 10.04
N PHE A 153 -14.98 22.14 9.10
CA PHE A 153 -14.93 22.52 7.68
C PHE A 153 -16.31 22.93 7.17
N SER A 154 -16.37 23.81 6.17
CA SER A 154 -17.59 24.11 5.40
C SER A 154 -17.68 23.22 4.16
N TYR A 155 -18.88 23.01 3.60
CA TYR A 155 -19.06 22.27 2.34
C TYR A 155 -20.18 22.88 1.49
N THR A 156 -20.10 22.72 0.17
CA THR A 156 -21.10 23.26 -0.78
C THR A 156 -21.98 22.20 -1.43
N THR A 157 -21.45 20.98 -1.57
CA THR A 157 -22.16 19.84 -2.18
C THR A 157 -21.80 18.56 -1.44
N THR A 158 -22.58 17.50 -1.64
CA THR A 158 -22.25 16.16 -1.12
C THR A 158 -20.90 15.66 -1.65
N GLY A 159 -20.55 15.99 -2.90
CA GLY A 159 -19.25 15.64 -3.49
C GLY A 159 -18.08 16.33 -2.78
N ASP A 160 -18.22 17.63 -2.51
CA ASP A 160 -17.25 18.42 -1.75
C ASP A 160 -17.09 17.89 -0.31
N PHE A 161 -18.21 17.59 0.36
CA PHE A 161 -18.21 16.98 1.69
C PHE A 161 -17.40 15.67 1.72
N LYS A 162 -17.67 14.73 0.80
CA LYS A 162 -16.93 13.46 0.70
C LYS A 162 -15.44 13.68 0.47
N GLN A 163 -15.09 14.64 -0.39
CA GLN A 163 -13.70 14.96 -0.67
C GLN A 163 -12.98 15.52 0.57
N LYS A 164 -13.65 16.36 1.37
CA LYS A 164 -13.08 16.90 2.62
C LYS A 164 -12.93 15.83 3.68
N LEU A 165 -13.94 14.97 3.84
CA LEU A 165 -13.91 13.89 4.82
C LEU A 165 -12.82 12.85 4.53
N THR A 166 -12.62 12.45 3.28
CA THR A 166 -11.52 11.55 2.88
C THR A 166 -10.13 12.15 3.09
N LYS A 167 -10.02 13.49 3.19
CA LYS A 167 -8.77 14.23 3.40
C LYS A 167 -8.44 14.56 4.87
N ILE A 168 -9.28 14.14 5.84
CA ILE A 168 -9.01 14.35 7.26
C ILE A 168 -7.61 13.86 7.66
N LYS A 169 -6.88 14.70 8.40
CA LYS A 169 -5.48 14.47 8.79
C LYS A 169 -5.40 13.45 9.92
N PHE A 170 -4.24 12.80 10.06
CA PHE A 170 -4.02 11.81 11.11
C PHE A 170 -4.09 12.42 12.52
N ALA A 171 -3.69 13.68 12.68
CA ALA A 171 -3.85 14.42 13.93
C ALA A 171 -5.31 14.58 14.40
N GLU A 172 -6.28 14.44 13.49
CA GLU A 172 -7.72 14.58 13.79
C GLU A 172 -8.44 13.22 13.85
N ARG A 173 -7.70 12.10 13.81
CA ARG A 173 -8.28 10.75 13.73
C ARG A 173 -9.21 10.43 14.90
N GLU A 174 -8.95 10.96 16.10
CA GLU A 174 -9.80 10.71 17.27
C GLU A 174 -11.22 11.25 17.10
N LYS A 175 -11.39 12.35 16.35
CA LYS A 175 -12.71 12.91 16.01
C LYS A 175 -13.55 11.97 15.15
N VAL A 176 -12.92 11.00 14.46
CA VAL A 176 -13.66 9.97 13.70
C VAL A 176 -14.53 9.14 14.65
N ASN A 177 -14.07 8.87 15.87
CA ASN A 177 -14.85 8.15 16.88
C ASN A 177 -16.09 8.93 17.32
N GLU A 178 -16.01 10.26 17.40
CA GLU A 178 -17.17 11.11 17.68
C GLU A 178 -18.24 10.99 16.58
N VAL A 179 -17.82 10.90 15.32
CA VAL A 179 -18.74 10.71 14.18
C VAL A 179 -19.35 9.31 14.17
N LEU A 180 -18.57 8.28 14.46
CA LEU A 180 -19.08 6.90 14.58
C LEU A 180 -20.17 6.83 15.66
N ASN A 181 -19.92 7.43 16.83
CA ASN A 181 -20.89 7.50 17.91
C ASN A 181 -22.15 8.28 17.51
N PHE A 182 -21.99 9.46 16.89
CA PHE A 182 -23.13 10.25 16.43
C PHE A 182 -24.02 9.48 15.44
N LEU A 183 -23.42 8.72 14.52
CA LEU A 183 -24.15 7.96 13.52
C LEU A 183 -24.67 6.60 14.04
N ASN A 184 -24.38 6.25 15.29
CA ASN A 184 -24.64 4.94 15.91
C ASN A 184 -23.99 3.79 15.11
N ILE A 185 -22.77 3.98 14.61
CA ILE A 185 -21.99 2.95 13.91
C ILE A 185 -21.12 2.23 14.94
N ASN A 186 -21.47 0.99 15.27
CA ASN A 186 -20.62 0.15 16.12
C ASN A 186 -19.45 -0.42 15.30
N ILE A 187 -18.29 0.24 15.40
CA ILE A 187 -17.11 -0.16 14.63
C ILE A 187 -16.55 -1.52 15.09
N THR A 188 -16.65 -1.83 16.38
CA THR A 188 -16.22 -3.12 16.92
C THR A 188 -17.04 -4.27 16.33
N ASP A 189 -18.36 -4.11 16.20
CA ASP A 189 -19.22 -5.11 15.57
C ASP A 189 -18.94 -5.22 14.06
N TYR A 190 -18.65 -4.09 13.40
CA TYR A 190 -18.23 -4.10 12.00
C TYR A 190 -16.94 -4.91 11.81
N LEU A 191 -15.91 -4.69 12.63
CA LEU A 191 -14.64 -5.40 12.56
C LEU A 191 -14.80 -6.90 12.84
N LYS A 192 -15.62 -7.27 13.83
CA LYS A 192 -15.91 -8.69 14.14
C LYS A 192 -16.65 -9.39 13.00
N THR A 193 -17.58 -8.69 12.35
CA THR A 193 -18.45 -9.27 11.32
C THR A 193 -17.76 -9.33 9.96
N HIS A 194 -17.12 -8.23 9.55
CA HIS A 194 -16.54 -8.09 8.20
C HIS A 194 -15.08 -8.49 8.13
N LYS A 195 -14.36 -8.53 9.26
CA LYS A 195 -12.95 -8.93 9.38
C LYS A 195 -12.07 -8.35 8.25
N PRO A 196 -11.96 -7.03 8.11
CA PRO A 196 -11.24 -6.40 7.00
C PRO A 196 -9.73 -6.69 6.95
N TYR A 197 -9.13 -7.22 8.01
CA TYR A 197 -7.70 -7.48 8.12
C TYR A 197 -7.40 -8.96 8.36
N ILE A 198 -6.24 -9.39 7.89
CA ILE A 198 -5.75 -10.74 8.14
C ILE A 198 -5.50 -10.99 9.64
N THR A 199 -5.55 -12.26 10.01
CA THR A 199 -5.27 -12.77 11.35
C THR A 199 -3.86 -13.30 11.47
N LYS A 200 -3.35 -13.47 12.69
CA LYS A 200 -2.06 -14.12 12.94
C LYS A 200 -2.01 -15.54 12.38
N GLU A 201 -3.08 -16.30 12.52
CA GLU A 201 -3.15 -17.68 12.03
C GLU A 201 -2.98 -17.74 10.51
N GLN A 202 -3.62 -16.82 9.79
CA GLN A 202 -3.47 -16.69 8.33
C GLN A 202 -2.06 -16.26 7.93
N ILE A 203 -1.43 -15.34 8.68
CA ILE A 203 -0.03 -14.94 8.45
C ILE A 203 0.90 -16.16 8.62
N ALA A 204 0.75 -16.90 9.72
CA ALA A 204 1.57 -18.07 10.00
C ALA A 204 1.47 -19.13 8.89
N GLU A 205 0.24 -19.42 8.43
CA GLU A 205 0.02 -20.34 7.29
C GLU A 205 0.76 -19.86 6.03
N MET A 206 0.62 -18.58 5.69
CA MET A 206 1.27 -18.00 4.50
C MET A 206 2.80 -18.05 4.61
N ILE A 207 3.37 -17.85 5.81
CA ILE A 207 4.82 -17.96 6.06
C ILE A 207 5.30 -19.40 5.89
N GLU A 208 4.59 -20.38 6.45
CA GLU A 208 4.89 -21.81 6.28
C GLU A 208 4.91 -22.20 4.80
N ASP A 209 4.00 -21.62 4.04
CA ASP A 209 3.92 -21.74 2.60
C ASP A 209 5.03 -21.01 1.83
N GLY A 210 5.92 -20.29 2.50
CA GLY A 210 7.08 -19.60 1.90
C GLY A 210 6.80 -18.20 1.36
N PHE A 211 5.71 -17.56 1.79
CA PHE A 211 5.51 -16.11 1.57
C PHE A 211 6.22 -15.30 2.65
N TYR A 212 6.51 -14.04 2.33
CA TYR A 212 7.29 -13.16 3.20
C TYR A 212 6.42 -12.04 3.74
N PHE A 213 6.72 -11.59 4.96
CA PHE A 213 6.01 -10.51 5.63
C PHE A 213 6.94 -9.37 6.03
N GLY A 214 6.45 -8.15 6.05
CA GLY A 214 7.21 -6.98 6.48
C GLY A 214 6.36 -5.99 7.25
N GLY A 215 7.00 -5.08 7.97
CA GLY A 215 6.31 -4.01 8.68
C GLY A 215 5.77 -2.96 7.71
N HIS A 216 4.58 -2.44 8.01
CA HIS A 216 4.01 -1.25 7.35
C HIS A 216 3.76 -0.10 8.32
N THR A 217 4.55 -0.04 9.40
CA THR A 217 4.36 0.71 10.67
C THR A 217 3.35 0.04 11.61
N MET A 218 3.31 0.44 12.88
CA MET A 218 2.36 -0.12 13.86
C MET A 218 0.94 0.35 13.56
N THR A 219 0.76 1.67 13.35
CA THR A 219 -0.57 2.31 13.31
C THR A 219 -0.90 3.01 11.99
N HIS A 220 -0.07 2.84 10.95
CA HIS A 220 -0.22 3.46 9.63
C HIS A 220 -0.33 5.02 9.68
N PRO A 221 0.56 5.75 10.39
CA PRO A 221 0.57 7.20 10.37
C PRO A 221 1.25 7.74 9.09
N PRO A 222 0.84 8.92 8.58
CA PRO A 222 1.67 9.67 7.65
C PRO A 222 2.94 10.14 8.37
N LEU A 223 4.08 9.49 8.14
CA LEU A 223 5.31 9.68 8.91
C LEU A 223 5.79 11.14 9.04
N HIS A 224 5.53 12.00 8.05
CA HIS A 224 5.88 13.42 8.12
C HIS A 224 5.13 14.22 9.20
N GLN A 225 4.11 13.63 9.82
CA GLN A 225 3.34 14.22 10.91
C GLN A 225 3.86 13.78 12.28
N LEU A 226 4.88 12.92 12.33
CA LEU A 226 5.50 12.40 13.54
C LEU A 226 6.88 13.01 13.75
N SER A 227 7.32 13.07 15.00
CA SER A 227 8.71 13.35 15.34
C SER A 227 9.65 12.24 14.83
N HIS A 228 10.95 12.53 14.74
CA HIS A 228 11.94 11.58 14.25
C HIS A 228 11.96 10.27 15.06
N GLU A 229 11.86 10.34 16.39
CA GLU A 229 11.85 9.14 17.25
C GLU A 229 10.54 8.35 17.14
N GLU A 230 9.39 9.04 17.01
CA GLU A 230 8.11 8.35 16.77
C GLU A 230 8.10 7.64 15.42
N GLN A 231 8.65 8.26 14.36
CA GLN A 231 8.82 7.59 13.06
C GLN A 231 9.66 6.33 13.21
N LYS A 232 10.80 6.42 13.91
CA LYS A 232 11.68 5.27 14.12
C LYS A 232 11.00 4.16 14.91
N ALA A 233 10.28 4.50 15.98
CA ALA A 233 9.55 3.55 16.82
C ALA A 233 8.44 2.83 16.03
N GLU A 234 7.61 3.58 15.29
CA GLU A 234 6.55 3.01 14.42
C GLU A 234 7.10 1.99 13.44
N ILE A 235 8.27 2.26 12.85
CA ILE A 235 8.92 1.39 11.86
C ILE A 235 9.53 0.16 12.53
N ILE A 236 10.44 0.37 13.49
CA ILE A 236 11.21 -0.71 14.12
C ILE A 236 10.28 -1.65 14.87
N ASN A 237 9.32 -1.13 15.65
CA ASN A 237 8.41 -1.97 16.41
C ASN A 237 7.55 -2.84 15.49
N SER A 238 7.19 -2.36 14.29
CA SER A 238 6.43 -3.17 13.33
C SER A 238 7.24 -4.34 12.77
N ILE A 239 8.55 -4.18 12.63
CA ILE A 239 9.46 -5.25 12.21
C ILE A 239 9.67 -6.23 13.37
N THR A 240 9.98 -5.71 14.57
CA THR A 240 10.20 -6.53 15.77
C THR A 240 8.97 -7.38 16.10
N TRP A 241 7.77 -6.81 15.99
CA TRP A 241 6.53 -7.56 16.24
C TRP A 241 6.40 -8.79 15.33
N LEU A 242 6.78 -8.68 14.04
CA LEU A 242 6.76 -9.83 13.14
C LEU A 242 7.78 -10.89 13.56
N LYS A 243 9.00 -10.49 13.92
CA LYS A 243 10.05 -11.41 14.42
C LYS A 243 9.57 -12.17 15.66
N ASP A 244 9.01 -11.45 16.62
CA ASP A 244 8.57 -12.02 17.90
C ASP A 244 7.36 -12.98 17.77
N ASN A 245 6.49 -12.77 16.78
CA ASN A 245 5.25 -13.55 16.63
C ASN A 245 5.37 -14.71 15.65
N PHE A 246 6.33 -14.70 14.72
CA PHE A 246 6.39 -15.67 13.62
C PHE A 246 7.76 -16.32 13.41
N ASP A 247 8.71 -16.13 14.34
CA ASP A 247 10.06 -16.70 14.27
C ASP A 247 10.79 -16.41 12.94
N ILE A 248 10.61 -15.18 12.42
CA ILE A 248 11.26 -14.73 11.19
C ILE A 248 12.64 -14.13 11.48
N ASP A 249 13.63 -14.46 10.67
CA ASP A 249 15.03 -14.02 10.82
C ASP A 249 15.42 -12.84 9.90
N TYR A 250 14.48 -12.35 9.11
CA TYR A 250 14.68 -11.27 8.14
C TYR A 250 13.96 -9.97 8.53
N SER A 251 14.36 -8.86 7.91
CA SER A 251 13.74 -7.54 8.09
C SER A 251 13.30 -6.95 6.77
N LEU A 252 11.99 -6.73 6.63
CA LEU A 252 11.36 -6.11 5.48
C LEU A 252 10.44 -4.99 5.98
N PHE A 253 10.43 -3.84 5.30
CA PHE A 253 9.56 -2.73 5.68
C PHE A 253 9.13 -1.89 4.48
N ALA A 254 7.84 -1.51 4.40
CA ALA A 254 7.33 -0.58 3.40
C ALA A 254 6.79 0.70 4.05
N PHE A 255 7.06 1.87 3.45
CA PHE A 255 6.53 3.14 3.95
C PHE A 255 5.04 3.31 3.65
N PRO A 256 4.19 3.65 4.65
CA PRO A 256 2.80 4.01 4.39
C PRO A 256 2.72 5.35 3.65
N PHE A 257 1.68 5.50 2.83
CA PHE A 257 1.41 6.67 1.99
C PHE A 257 2.51 7.04 0.98
N SER A 258 3.64 7.59 1.44
CA SER A 258 4.70 8.13 0.57
C SER A 258 6.02 8.22 1.32
N ASP A 259 7.10 7.78 0.67
CA ASP A 259 8.45 7.84 1.21
C ASP A 259 9.15 9.18 0.99
N LYS A 260 8.56 10.11 0.22
CA LYS A 260 9.21 11.38 -0.21
C LYS A 260 9.71 12.29 0.90
N SER A 261 9.04 12.29 2.06
CA SER A 261 9.37 13.14 3.20
C SER A 261 10.31 12.49 4.19
N VAL A 262 10.69 11.23 3.97
CA VAL A 262 11.60 10.49 4.85
C VAL A 262 13.00 11.09 4.74
N SER A 263 13.57 11.45 5.89
CA SER A 263 14.89 12.09 5.99
C SER A 263 16.01 11.10 5.69
N LYS A 264 17.16 11.63 5.25
CA LYS A 264 18.38 10.84 5.09
C LYS A 264 18.81 10.20 6.40
N LYS A 265 18.77 10.98 7.50
CA LYS A 265 19.12 10.54 8.85
C LYS A 265 18.31 9.32 9.28
N LEU A 266 16.98 9.34 9.09
CA LEU A 266 16.14 8.21 9.48
C LEU A 266 16.48 6.95 8.68
N LEU A 267 16.70 7.07 7.36
CA LEU A 267 17.11 5.93 6.54
C LEU A 267 18.44 5.34 7.00
N GLU A 268 19.45 6.17 7.29
CA GLU A 268 20.75 5.71 7.79
C GLU A 268 20.62 4.97 9.12
N GLU A 269 19.78 5.46 10.03
CA GLU A 269 19.52 4.80 11.31
C GLU A 269 18.80 3.45 11.15
N LEU A 270 17.79 3.37 10.27
CA LEU A 270 17.09 2.11 9.98
C LEU A 270 18.02 1.08 9.34
N LEU A 271 18.87 1.51 8.42
CA LEU A 271 19.84 0.65 7.75
C LEU A 271 21.02 0.24 8.64
N LYS A 272 21.22 0.95 9.76
CA LYS A 272 22.16 0.57 10.84
C LYS A 272 21.51 -0.35 11.86
N TYR A 273 20.21 -0.19 12.11
CA TYR A 273 19.44 -1.05 13.02
C TYR A 273 19.51 -2.53 12.60
N ASP A 274 19.40 -2.81 11.30
CA ASP A 274 19.58 -4.15 10.75
C ASP A 274 20.28 -4.07 9.39
N SER A 275 21.44 -4.71 9.27
CA SER A 275 22.26 -4.69 8.06
C SER A 275 21.56 -5.37 6.87
N ASN A 276 20.66 -6.31 7.12
CA ASN A 276 19.90 -7.07 6.13
C ASN A 276 18.54 -6.45 5.81
N LEU A 277 18.15 -5.36 6.47
CA LEU A 277 16.88 -4.68 6.23
C LEU A 277 16.73 -4.29 4.75
N LYS A 278 15.60 -4.68 4.13
CA LYS A 278 15.13 -4.10 2.87
C LYS A 278 13.97 -3.16 3.12
N VAL A 279 14.08 -1.95 2.57
CA VAL A 279 13.09 -0.87 2.73
C VAL A 279 12.42 -0.62 1.40
N PHE A 280 11.10 -0.47 1.39
CA PHE A 280 10.31 -0.33 0.18
C PHE A 280 9.61 1.04 0.14
N GLY A 281 9.98 1.85 -0.86
CA GLY A 281 9.32 3.12 -1.18
C GLY A 281 8.36 2.99 -2.35
N ASN A 282 7.75 4.11 -2.77
CA ASN A 282 6.75 4.14 -3.85
C ASN A 282 7.06 5.20 -4.92
N SER A 283 8.33 5.53 -5.11
CA SER A 283 8.80 6.54 -6.05
C SER A 283 9.05 6.02 -7.48
N GLY A 284 8.50 4.85 -7.84
CA GLY A 284 8.59 4.25 -9.17
C GLY A 284 9.95 3.65 -9.47
N LEU A 285 10.35 3.61 -10.75
CA LEU A 285 11.66 3.07 -11.15
C LEU A 285 12.81 4.08 -10.92
N LYS A 286 12.99 4.52 -9.67
CA LYS A 286 14.08 5.42 -9.26
C LYS A 286 15.14 4.68 -8.45
N LYS A 287 16.32 5.27 -8.36
CA LYS A 287 17.37 4.84 -7.42
C LYS A 287 17.35 5.71 -6.17
N ASP A 288 17.71 5.09 -5.05
CA ASP A 288 17.87 5.77 -3.78
C ASP A 288 19.33 5.78 -3.33
N MET A 289 19.58 6.31 -2.13
CA MET A 289 20.90 6.42 -1.53
C MET A 289 21.57 5.08 -1.20
N ASP A 290 20.81 3.98 -1.11
CA ASP A 290 21.30 2.64 -0.76
C ASP A 290 20.54 1.58 -1.60
N THR A 291 21.21 0.49 -1.98
CA THR A 291 20.62 -0.60 -2.78
C THR A 291 19.60 -1.43 -2.01
N ARG A 292 19.60 -1.35 -0.68
CA ARG A 292 18.57 -1.93 0.20
C ARG A 292 17.24 -1.19 0.14
N ILE A 293 17.21 0.03 -0.40
CA ILE A 293 15.98 0.81 -0.59
C ILE A 293 15.44 0.54 -2.00
N ILE A 294 14.31 -0.14 -2.06
CA ILE A 294 13.67 -0.62 -3.28
C ILE A 294 12.46 0.26 -3.57
N GLN A 295 12.46 0.89 -4.74
CA GLN A 295 11.37 1.76 -5.15
C GLN A 295 10.35 0.98 -5.99
N ARG A 296 9.08 1.08 -5.59
CA ARG A 296 7.94 0.36 -6.18
C ARG A 296 7.02 1.29 -6.96
N PHE A 297 6.10 0.72 -7.73
CA PHE A 297 5.00 1.44 -8.38
C PHE A 297 3.70 0.64 -8.30
N SER A 298 2.57 1.33 -8.26
CA SER A 298 1.27 0.68 -8.18
C SER A 298 0.83 0.14 -9.54
N LEU A 299 0.26 -1.07 -9.56
CA LEU A 299 -0.50 -1.63 -10.68
C LEU A 299 -1.99 -1.79 -10.35
N GLU A 300 -2.45 -1.20 -9.25
CA GLU A 300 -3.79 -1.42 -8.69
C GLU A 300 -4.91 -0.71 -9.46
N ASN A 301 -4.60 0.32 -10.24
CA ASN A 301 -5.63 1.11 -10.90
C ASN A 301 -6.39 0.28 -11.96
N PRO A 302 -7.69 0.00 -11.78
CA PRO A 302 -8.46 -0.87 -12.68
C PRO A 302 -8.67 -0.25 -14.08
N ASN A 303 -8.49 1.06 -14.21
CA ASN A 303 -8.64 1.79 -15.47
C ASN A 303 -7.33 1.83 -16.29
N LYS A 304 -6.26 1.17 -15.84
CA LYS A 304 -4.97 1.16 -16.53
C LYS A 304 -4.55 -0.25 -16.94
N GLN A 305 -4.12 -0.36 -18.20
CA GLN A 305 -3.53 -1.58 -18.73
C GLN A 305 -2.13 -1.78 -18.16
N THR A 306 -1.80 -3.01 -17.80
CA THR A 306 -0.57 -3.33 -17.06
C THR A 306 0.67 -3.19 -17.92
N GLU A 307 0.68 -3.72 -19.15
CA GLU A 307 1.81 -3.56 -20.07
C GLU A 307 2.11 -2.08 -20.31
N LYS A 308 1.04 -1.29 -20.51
CA LYS A 308 1.13 0.14 -20.78
C LYS A 308 1.65 0.90 -19.56
N SER A 309 1.20 0.53 -18.36
CA SER A 309 1.70 1.08 -17.10
C SER A 309 3.20 0.82 -16.92
N ILE A 310 3.66 -0.41 -17.20
CA ILE A 310 5.08 -0.77 -17.12
C ILE A 310 5.92 -0.01 -18.16
N VAL A 311 5.41 0.16 -19.38
CA VAL A 311 6.04 1.02 -20.41
C VAL A 311 6.16 2.45 -19.91
N VAL A 312 5.11 3.02 -19.32
CA VAL A 312 5.13 4.39 -18.79
C VAL A 312 6.13 4.55 -17.66
N GLU A 313 6.25 3.59 -16.75
CA GLU A 313 7.27 3.65 -15.70
C GLU A 313 8.69 3.68 -16.28
N ASN A 314 8.93 2.89 -17.34
CA ASN A 314 10.22 2.90 -18.01
C ASN A 314 10.48 4.21 -18.78
N LEU A 315 9.50 4.74 -19.52
CA LEU A 315 9.63 6.04 -20.18
C LEU A 315 9.86 7.17 -19.15
N TYR A 316 9.12 7.14 -18.04
CA TYR A 316 9.27 8.12 -16.97
C TYR A 316 10.63 8.02 -16.28
N LYS A 317 11.20 6.80 -16.16
CA LYS A 317 12.59 6.61 -15.72
C LYS A 317 13.58 7.33 -16.64
N TYR A 318 13.46 7.17 -17.97
CA TYR A 318 14.34 7.87 -18.92
C TYR A 318 14.16 9.39 -18.86
N PHE A 319 12.92 9.87 -18.76
CA PHE A 319 12.64 11.29 -18.53
C PHE A 319 13.34 11.79 -17.26
N ASN A 320 13.21 11.08 -16.13
CA ASN A 320 13.88 11.46 -14.88
C ASN A 320 15.40 11.43 -14.99
N LYS A 321 16.00 10.57 -15.81
CA LYS A 321 17.45 10.60 -16.08
C LYS A 321 17.83 11.87 -16.81
N ALA A 322 17.09 12.26 -17.85
CA ALA A 322 17.36 13.46 -18.63
C ALA A 322 17.29 14.74 -17.78
N ILE A 323 16.37 14.82 -16.81
CA ILE A 323 16.20 15.99 -15.95
C ILE A 323 16.93 15.89 -14.59
N GLY A 324 17.82 14.90 -14.40
CA GLY A 324 18.59 14.75 -13.17
C GLY A 324 17.78 14.37 -11.92
N LYS A 325 16.58 13.79 -12.09
CA LYS A 325 15.67 13.36 -10.99
C LYS A 325 15.54 11.84 -10.84
N TYR A 326 16.43 11.07 -11.48
CA TYR A 326 16.44 9.60 -11.41
C TYR A 326 16.93 9.07 -10.05
N HIS A 327 17.90 9.74 -9.45
CA HIS A 327 18.32 9.49 -8.07
C HIS A 327 17.51 10.37 -7.12
N ILE A 328 16.92 9.76 -6.09
CA ILE A 328 16.19 10.47 -5.05
C ILE A 328 17.20 11.22 -4.19
N LYS A 329 16.98 12.52 -4.00
CA LYS A 329 17.77 13.36 -3.10
C LYS A 329 17.09 13.37 -1.73
N ARG A 330 17.60 12.58 -0.80
CA ARG A 330 17.19 12.57 0.61
C ARG A 330 17.77 13.82 1.29
N LYS A 331 16.92 14.55 2.01
CA LYS A 331 17.31 15.74 2.77
C LYS A 331 17.72 15.37 4.18
#